data_AF-A0A6B2CL08-F1
#
_entry.id   AF-A0A6B2CL08-F1
#
_cell.length_a   1.000
_cell.length_b   1.000
_cell.length_c   1.000
_cell.angle_alpha   90.00
_cell.angle_beta   90.00
_cell.angle_gamma   90.00
#
_symmetry.space_group_name_H-M   'P 1'
#
loop_
_entity.id
_entity.type
_entity.pdbx_description
1 polymer ?
#
loop_
_entity_poly.entity_id
_entity_poly.type
_entity_poly.pdbx_seq_one_letter_code
_entity_poly.pdbx_strand_id
1 'polypeptide(L)'
;MGGGGSGSGLAVLVELGASSLEGQRGLIRLAKVTNHKYLRLIDGRGRYGRRGESWGRLILAVRRGYCDFGDWIAVAVGSNGERDSYIYLLNKSDAKSRDRVCESLRLLEEAKAINASSTASEDYFKVYNYVDALMGEFDHVLDNGAGDSDFELLRADIDALRVRFGRHLVDLAIVAWHLNHGYHMPLVFVIDDFMVLHSRLPDYIMPTRCLYELCLGWVS
;
A
#
# COMPACT_ATOMS: atom_id res chain seq x y z
N MET A 1 1.86 -37.72 -15.96
CA MET A 1 3.05 -36.90 -16.25
C MET A 1 2.93 -35.56 -15.51
N GLY A 2 3.87 -35.27 -14.60
CA GLY A 2 4.28 -33.90 -14.23
C GLY A 2 3.35 -32.98 -13.41
N GLY A 3 2.99 -33.34 -12.17
CA GLY A 3 2.46 -32.39 -11.19
C GLY A 3 3.58 -31.88 -10.28
N GLY A 4 4.18 -30.74 -10.60
CA GLY A 4 5.39 -30.23 -9.93
C GLY A 4 5.24 -28.85 -9.30
N GLY A 5 5.18 -28.80 -7.97
CA GLY A 5 6.05 -27.90 -7.19
C GLY A 5 5.73 -26.41 -7.04
N SER A 6 4.47 -25.97 -7.10
CA SER A 6 4.10 -24.56 -6.85
C SER A 6 4.09 -24.15 -5.35
N GLY A 7 4.35 -25.06 -4.42
CA GLY A 7 4.10 -24.84 -2.98
C GLY A 7 5.24 -24.21 -2.17
N SER A 8 6.48 -24.17 -2.68
CA SER A 8 7.64 -23.91 -1.82
C SER A 8 7.97 -22.43 -1.61
N GLY A 9 7.86 -21.60 -2.64
CA GLY A 9 8.09 -20.14 -2.53
C GLY A 9 6.94 -19.39 -1.85
N LEU A 10 5.70 -19.84 -2.06
CA LEU A 10 4.51 -19.27 -1.41
C LEU A 10 4.49 -19.53 0.10
N ALA A 11 4.89 -20.73 0.53
CA ALA A 11 5.01 -21.04 1.95
C ALA A 11 6.06 -20.17 2.67
N VAL A 12 7.18 -19.87 2.01
CA VAL A 12 8.22 -18.96 2.51
C VAL A 12 7.69 -17.53 2.68
N LEU A 13 6.84 -17.08 1.75
CA LEU A 13 6.20 -15.76 1.83
C LEU A 13 5.29 -15.65 3.06
N VAL A 14 4.45 -16.66 3.31
CA VAL A 14 3.57 -16.71 4.49
C VAL A 14 4.37 -16.76 5.79
N GLU A 15 5.44 -17.57 5.83
CA GLU A 15 6.30 -17.68 7.01
C GLU A 15 6.94 -16.34 7.40
N LEU A 16 7.51 -15.64 6.42
CA LEU A 16 8.06 -14.30 6.61
C LEU A 16 6.99 -13.28 6.99
N GLY A 17 5.78 -13.44 6.47
CA GLY A 17 4.63 -12.62 6.82
C GLY A 17 4.28 -12.76 8.30
N ALA A 18 4.05 -13.99 8.75
CA ALA A 18 3.70 -14.30 10.13
C ALA A 18 4.77 -13.81 11.13
N SER A 19 6.06 -14.01 10.82
CA SER A 19 7.15 -13.56 11.69
C SER A 19 7.33 -12.04 11.73
N SER A 20 6.79 -11.31 10.75
CA SER A 20 6.94 -9.85 10.66
C SER A 20 5.81 -9.08 11.36
N LEU A 21 4.71 -9.74 11.73
CA LEU A 21 3.58 -9.06 12.40
C LEU A 21 3.90 -8.59 13.81
N GLU A 22 4.80 -9.26 14.52
CA GLU A 22 5.13 -8.96 15.92
C GLU A 22 5.71 -7.55 16.12
N GLY A 23 6.18 -6.88 15.06
CA GLY A 23 6.78 -5.55 15.11
C GLY A 23 5.95 -4.41 14.52
N GLN A 24 4.72 -4.66 14.07
CA GLN A 24 3.95 -3.66 13.32
C GLN A 24 3.21 -2.70 14.25
N ARG A 25 3.53 -1.41 14.11
CA ARG A 25 2.81 -0.29 14.72
C ARG A 25 1.82 0.23 13.69
N GLY A 26 0.73 0.84 14.16
CA GLY A 26 -0.30 1.43 13.31
C GLY A 26 -1.70 0.86 13.48
N LEU A 27 -2.67 1.48 12.81
CA LEU A 27 -4.07 1.03 12.84
C LEU A 27 -4.31 -0.24 12.00
N ILE A 28 -3.39 -0.56 11.08
CA ILE A 28 -3.47 -1.67 10.14
C ILE A 28 -2.17 -2.47 10.23
N ARG A 29 -2.31 -3.79 10.27
CA ARG A 29 -1.21 -4.74 10.43
C ARG A 29 -1.06 -5.53 9.14
N LEU A 30 -0.20 -5.04 8.24
CA LEU A 30 0.15 -5.71 6.98
C LEU A 30 1.59 -6.16 6.96
N ALA A 31 1.85 -7.46 6.90
CA ALA A 31 3.20 -7.98 6.82
C ALA A 31 3.92 -7.51 5.55
N LYS A 32 4.99 -6.72 5.70
CA LYS A 32 5.84 -6.27 4.58
C LYS A 32 6.97 -7.27 4.36
N VAL A 33 6.88 -8.06 3.30
CA VAL A 33 7.94 -8.97 2.88
C VAL A 33 8.75 -8.33 1.76
N THR A 34 10.06 -8.20 1.96
CA THR A 34 10.98 -7.63 0.95
C THR A 34 11.72 -8.72 0.19
N ASN A 35 12.18 -8.39 -1.01
CA ASN A 35 13.09 -9.22 -1.79
C ASN A 35 14.29 -9.69 -0.95
N HIS A 36 14.94 -8.82 -0.20
CA HIS A 36 16.11 -9.17 0.63
C HIS A 36 15.79 -10.21 1.71
N LYS A 37 14.67 -10.05 2.43
CA LYS A 37 14.25 -11.00 3.47
C LYS A 37 13.92 -12.36 2.85
N TYR A 38 13.20 -12.35 1.72
CA TYR A 38 12.84 -13.56 0.98
C TYR A 38 14.07 -14.30 0.48
N LEU A 39 14.97 -13.60 -0.24
CA LEU A 39 16.17 -14.18 -0.83
C LEU A 39 17.10 -14.76 0.25
N ARG A 40 17.29 -14.05 1.36
CA ARG A 40 18.08 -14.55 2.50
C ARG A 40 17.52 -15.85 3.08
N LEU A 41 16.20 -15.96 3.21
CA LEU A 41 15.58 -17.14 3.81
C LEU A 41 15.66 -18.36 2.88
N ILE A 42 15.46 -18.19 1.57
CA ILE A 42 15.60 -19.30 0.62
C ILE A 42 17.06 -19.71 0.42
N ASP A 43 18.00 -18.77 0.50
CA ASP A 43 19.44 -19.04 0.42
C ASP A 43 19.91 -19.84 1.64
N GLY A 44 19.51 -19.42 2.84
CA GLY A 44 19.75 -20.18 4.08
C GLY A 44 19.16 -21.59 4.09
N ARG A 45 18.20 -21.89 3.19
CA ARG A 45 17.61 -23.23 2.99
C ARG A 45 18.26 -24.02 1.85
N GLY A 46 19.32 -23.51 1.22
CA GLY A 46 19.96 -24.11 0.07
C GLY A 46 19.04 -24.23 -1.16
N ARG A 47 18.02 -23.36 -1.24
CA ARG A 47 17.01 -23.35 -2.32
C ARG A 47 17.26 -22.24 -3.35
N TYR A 48 18.11 -21.27 -3.04
CA TYR A 48 18.53 -20.27 -4.02
C TYR A 48 19.17 -20.95 -5.24
N GLY A 49 18.64 -20.67 -6.43
CA GLY A 49 19.09 -21.30 -7.68
C GLY A 49 18.52 -22.70 -7.99
N ARG A 50 17.71 -23.31 -7.09
CA ARG A 50 16.94 -24.52 -7.46
C ARG A 50 15.83 -24.12 -8.43
N ARG A 51 15.73 -24.84 -9.57
CA ARG A 51 14.82 -24.56 -10.70
C ARG A 51 13.40 -24.22 -10.23
N GLY A 52 13.06 -22.94 -10.14
CA GLY A 52 11.70 -22.50 -9.79
C GLY A 52 11.66 -21.22 -8.98
N GLU A 53 12.42 -21.16 -7.90
CA GLU A 53 12.26 -20.13 -6.86
C GLU A 53 13.07 -18.85 -7.20
N SER A 54 12.35 -17.78 -7.50
CA SER A 54 12.94 -16.45 -7.61
C SER A 54 11.94 -15.39 -7.15
N TRP A 55 12.46 -14.30 -6.59
CA TRP A 55 11.61 -13.18 -6.17
C TRP A 55 10.81 -12.59 -7.34
N GLY A 56 11.45 -12.46 -8.52
CA GLY A 56 10.76 -11.97 -9.71
C GLY A 56 9.59 -12.85 -10.15
N ARG A 57 9.72 -14.18 -10.05
CA ARG A 57 8.60 -15.10 -10.34
C ARG A 57 7.49 -14.99 -9.31
N LEU A 58 7.84 -14.81 -8.04
CA LEU A 58 6.87 -14.62 -6.97
C LEU A 58 6.05 -13.33 -7.16
N ILE A 59 6.72 -12.19 -7.39
CA ILE A 59 6.03 -10.93 -7.70
C ILE A 59 5.13 -11.09 -8.93
N LEU A 60 5.64 -11.71 -10.00
CA LEU A 60 4.86 -11.90 -11.22
C LEU A 60 3.63 -12.78 -10.97
N ALA A 61 3.74 -13.82 -10.16
CA ALA A 61 2.62 -14.67 -9.78
C ALA A 61 1.57 -13.86 -8.99
N VAL A 62 1.99 -13.09 -7.99
CA VAL A 62 1.07 -12.23 -7.21
C VAL A 62 0.37 -11.21 -8.09
N ARG A 63 1.10 -10.56 -9.02
CA ARG A 63 0.52 -9.63 -10.01
C ARG A 63 -0.49 -10.29 -10.93
N ARG A 64 -0.31 -11.58 -11.23
CA ARG A 64 -1.24 -12.38 -12.06
C ARG A 64 -2.43 -12.93 -11.28
N GLY A 65 -2.55 -12.65 -9.98
CA GLY A 65 -3.69 -13.09 -9.16
C GLY A 65 -3.41 -14.31 -8.28
N TYR A 66 -2.18 -14.84 -8.25
CA TYR A 66 -1.80 -15.87 -7.28
C TYR A 66 -1.45 -15.21 -5.94
N CYS A 67 -2.46 -14.68 -5.26
CA CYS A 67 -2.32 -13.84 -4.08
C CYS A 67 -3.11 -14.31 -2.86
N ASP A 68 -3.82 -15.44 -2.95
CA ASP A 68 -4.45 -16.11 -1.80
C ASP A 68 -3.55 -17.24 -1.29
N PHE A 69 -3.17 -17.18 -0.01
CA PHE A 69 -2.28 -18.13 0.65
C PHE A 69 -2.89 -18.74 1.92
N GLY A 70 -4.21 -19.03 1.88
CA GLY A 70 -4.92 -19.59 3.03
C GLY A 70 -5.34 -18.49 3.99
N ASP A 71 -4.76 -18.44 5.19
CA ASP A 71 -5.06 -17.40 6.19
C ASP A 71 -4.48 -16.02 5.81
N TRP A 72 -3.60 -15.98 4.82
CA TRP A 72 -2.93 -14.78 4.35
C TRP A 72 -3.34 -14.46 2.92
N ILE A 73 -3.36 -13.17 2.60
CA ILE A 73 -3.64 -12.68 1.26
C ILE A 73 -2.68 -11.56 0.91
N ALA A 74 -2.02 -11.63 -0.24
CA ALA A 74 -1.24 -10.51 -0.75
C ALA A 74 -2.19 -9.43 -1.27
N VAL A 75 -2.19 -8.26 -0.62
CA VAL A 75 -3.09 -7.14 -0.94
C VAL A 75 -2.43 -6.08 -1.81
N ALA A 76 -1.09 -6.00 -1.78
CA ALA A 76 -0.36 -5.03 -2.58
C ALA A 76 1.06 -5.49 -2.92
N VAL A 77 1.59 -4.94 -4.01
CA VAL A 77 2.99 -5.08 -4.42
C VAL A 77 3.58 -3.70 -4.70
N GLY A 78 4.82 -3.46 -4.29
CA GLY A 78 5.47 -2.17 -4.56
C GLY A 78 6.99 -2.25 -4.65
N SER A 79 7.61 -1.11 -4.91
CA SER A 79 9.06 -0.98 -5.06
C SER A 79 9.54 0.45 -4.82
N ASN A 80 10.72 0.59 -4.20
CA ASN A 80 11.48 1.85 -4.05
C ASN A 80 12.56 1.92 -5.15
N GLY A 81 12.17 1.62 -6.40
CA GLY A 81 13.09 1.52 -7.53
C GLY A 81 13.79 0.17 -7.64
N GLU A 82 14.88 0.11 -8.40
CA GLU A 82 15.50 -1.15 -8.86
C GLU A 82 16.00 -2.09 -7.74
N ARG A 83 16.25 -1.59 -6.53
CA ARG A 83 16.91 -2.37 -5.46
C ARG A 83 15.95 -3.04 -4.49
N ASP A 84 14.82 -2.42 -4.19
CA ASP A 84 13.91 -2.87 -3.12
C ASP A 84 12.50 -3.03 -3.67
N SER A 85 11.98 -4.25 -3.59
CA SER A 85 10.58 -4.55 -3.90
C SER A 85 9.96 -5.38 -2.81
N TYR A 86 8.64 -5.26 -2.66
CA TYR A 86 7.92 -5.81 -1.52
C TYR A 86 6.52 -6.27 -1.88
N ILE A 87 6.05 -7.25 -1.11
CA ILE A 87 4.69 -7.76 -1.11
C ILE A 87 4.12 -7.50 0.29
N TYR A 88 2.95 -6.87 0.35
CA TYR A 88 2.20 -6.67 1.59
C TYR A 88 1.17 -7.79 1.75
N LEU A 89 1.21 -8.45 2.90
CA LEU A 89 0.31 -9.54 3.25
C LEU A 89 -0.64 -9.09 4.36
N LEU A 90 -1.92 -9.34 4.16
CA LEU A 90 -2.96 -9.19 5.17
C LEU A 90 -3.29 -10.56 5.75
N ASN A 91 -3.42 -10.65 7.07
CA ASN A 91 -4.08 -11.80 7.68
C ASN A 91 -5.60 -11.64 7.54
N LYS A 92 -6.27 -12.61 6.92
CA LYS A 92 -7.71 -12.55 6.66
C LYS A 92 -8.56 -12.50 7.94
N SER A 93 -8.04 -13.01 9.07
CA SER A 93 -8.73 -12.94 10.36
C SER A 93 -8.63 -11.56 11.01
N ASP A 94 -7.76 -10.67 10.52
CA ASP A 94 -7.62 -9.31 11.04
C ASP A 94 -8.68 -8.38 10.42
N ALA A 95 -9.90 -8.45 10.95
CA ALA A 95 -11.04 -7.68 10.45
C ALA A 95 -10.78 -6.18 10.40
N LYS A 96 -10.12 -5.61 11.42
CA LYS A 96 -9.83 -4.17 11.48
C LYS A 96 -8.91 -3.75 10.33
N SER A 97 -7.83 -4.49 10.12
CA SER A 97 -6.90 -4.22 9.02
C SER A 97 -7.59 -4.41 7.67
N ARG A 98 -8.40 -5.46 7.52
CA ARG A 98 -9.17 -5.70 6.30
C ARG A 98 -10.09 -4.52 5.96
N ASP A 99 -10.91 -4.08 6.91
CA ASP A 99 -11.89 -3.02 6.69
C ASP A 99 -11.20 -1.72 6.24
N ARG A 100 -10.05 -1.41 6.86
CA ARG A 100 -9.26 -0.24 6.51
C ARG A 100 -8.59 -0.33 5.13
N VAL A 101 -8.02 -1.48 4.76
CA VAL A 101 -7.43 -1.65 3.42
C VAL A 101 -8.54 -1.58 2.34
N CYS A 102 -9.75 -2.05 2.65
CA CYS A 102 -10.90 -1.88 1.77
C CYS A 102 -11.36 -0.43 1.66
N GLU A 103 -11.35 0.33 2.76
CA GLU A 103 -11.58 1.78 2.75
C GLU A 103 -10.54 2.50 1.86
N SER A 104 -9.26 2.10 1.95
CA SER A 104 -8.19 2.61 1.09
C SER A 104 -8.47 2.38 -0.40
N LEU A 105 -8.89 1.17 -0.73
CA LEU A 105 -9.18 0.80 -2.11
C LEU A 105 -10.35 1.62 -2.66
N ARG A 106 -11.40 1.82 -1.86
CA ARG A 106 -12.56 2.63 -2.26
C ARG A 106 -12.16 4.07 -2.54
N LEU A 107 -11.41 4.70 -1.63
CA LEU A 107 -10.88 6.05 -1.84
C LEU A 107 -10.04 6.17 -3.12
N LEU A 108 -9.22 5.16 -3.44
CA LEU A 108 -8.47 5.14 -4.69
C LEU A 108 -9.40 5.10 -5.91
N GLU A 109 -10.37 4.20 -5.94
CA GLU A 109 -11.26 4.06 -7.09
C GLU A 109 -12.12 5.33 -7.27
N GLU A 110 -12.56 5.93 -6.17
CA GLU A 110 -13.27 7.21 -6.18
C GLU A 110 -12.37 8.35 -6.68
N ALA A 111 -11.11 8.41 -6.23
CA ALA A 111 -10.16 9.42 -6.69
C ALA A 111 -9.87 9.29 -8.20
N LYS A 112 -9.71 8.06 -8.70
CA LYS A 112 -9.56 7.80 -10.14
C LYS A 112 -10.78 8.28 -10.92
N ALA A 113 -11.98 7.97 -10.43
CA ALA A 113 -13.23 8.36 -11.08
C ALA A 113 -13.40 9.89 -11.10
N ILE A 114 -13.05 10.57 -10.01
CA ILE A 114 -13.11 12.03 -9.93
C ILE A 114 -12.07 12.68 -10.84
N ASN A 115 -10.81 12.22 -10.84
CA ASN A 115 -9.78 12.75 -11.73
C ASN A 115 -10.11 12.54 -13.22
N ALA A 116 -10.88 11.50 -13.56
CA ALA A 116 -11.39 11.26 -14.90
C ALA A 116 -12.67 12.07 -15.24
N SER A 117 -13.28 12.73 -14.27
CA SER A 117 -14.54 13.45 -14.40
C SER A 117 -14.34 14.97 -14.42
N SER A 118 -15.09 15.67 -15.28
CA SER A 118 -15.14 17.14 -15.29
C SER A 118 -16.24 17.73 -14.39
N THR A 119 -16.93 16.89 -13.60
CA THR A 119 -18.17 17.24 -12.89
C THR A 119 -18.10 17.02 -11.38
N ALA A 120 -16.90 17.09 -10.79
CA ALA A 120 -16.76 17.03 -9.34
C ALA A 120 -17.48 18.19 -8.64
N SER A 121 -17.84 18.02 -7.37
CA SER A 121 -18.56 19.04 -6.61
C SER A 121 -17.69 20.28 -6.32
N GLU A 122 -18.32 21.43 -6.13
CA GLU A 122 -17.61 22.66 -5.72
C GLU A 122 -16.87 22.47 -4.39
N ASP A 123 -17.47 21.74 -3.44
CA ASP A 123 -16.83 21.39 -2.17
C ASP A 123 -15.58 20.52 -2.38
N TYR A 124 -15.61 19.58 -3.32
CA TYR A 124 -14.41 18.79 -3.65
C TYR A 124 -13.29 19.68 -4.17
N PHE A 125 -13.56 20.56 -5.16
CA PHE A 125 -12.53 21.45 -5.70
C PHE A 125 -11.96 22.38 -4.63
N LYS A 126 -12.80 22.88 -3.73
CA LYS A 126 -12.36 23.70 -2.60
C LYS A 126 -11.42 22.93 -1.67
N VAL A 127 -11.77 21.71 -1.29
CA VAL A 127 -10.92 20.86 -0.45
C VAL A 127 -9.64 20.48 -1.17
N TYR A 128 -9.72 20.11 -2.45
CA TYR A 128 -8.55 19.78 -3.26
C TYR A 128 -7.56 20.94 -3.32
N ASN A 129 -8.02 22.18 -3.49
CA ASN A 129 -7.12 23.35 -3.49
C ASN A 129 -6.43 23.59 -2.14
N TYR A 130 -7.11 23.30 -1.02
CA TYR A 130 -6.47 23.36 0.30
C TYR A 130 -5.41 22.28 0.46
N VAL A 131 -5.72 21.05 0.03
CA VAL A 131 -4.79 19.92 0.06
C VAL A 131 -3.58 20.19 -0.85
N ASP A 132 -3.81 20.73 -2.04
CA ASP A 132 -2.76 21.05 -3.00
C ASP A 132 -1.76 22.07 -2.46
N ALA A 133 -2.26 23.15 -1.84
CA ALA A 133 -1.41 24.13 -1.19
C ALA A 133 -0.60 23.53 -0.03
N LEU A 134 -1.25 22.73 0.82
CA LEU A 134 -0.62 22.11 1.99
C LEU A 134 0.46 21.10 1.59
N MET A 135 0.15 20.21 0.64
CA MET A 135 1.08 19.18 0.17
C MET A 135 2.23 19.79 -0.64
N GLY A 136 1.97 20.83 -1.44
CA GLY A 136 3.02 21.56 -2.16
C GLY A 136 4.02 22.24 -1.22
N GLU A 137 3.54 22.84 -0.13
CA GLU A 137 4.42 23.38 0.92
C GLU A 137 5.20 22.27 1.61
N PHE A 138 4.55 21.17 1.94
CA PHE A 138 5.18 20.05 2.62
C PHE A 138 6.28 19.37 1.78
N ASP A 139 6.06 19.17 0.48
CA ASP A 139 7.08 18.63 -0.43
C ASP A 139 8.32 19.54 -0.48
N HIS A 140 8.13 20.86 -0.48
CA HIS A 140 9.24 21.79 -0.39
C HIS A 140 10.00 21.65 0.93
N VAL A 141 9.32 21.40 2.05
CA VAL A 141 9.97 21.14 3.35
C VAL A 141 10.73 19.79 3.33
N LEU A 142 10.17 18.74 2.72
CA LEU A 142 10.82 17.45 2.55
C LEU A 142 12.15 17.57 1.79
N ASP A 143 12.17 18.31 0.68
CA ASP A 143 13.37 18.53 -0.13
C ASP A 143 14.47 19.29 0.63
N ASN A 144 14.09 20.08 1.63
CA ASN A 144 14.99 20.88 2.46
C ASN A 144 15.35 20.22 3.81
N GLY A 145 14.91 18.97 4.04
CA GLY A 145 15.24 18.20 5.23
C GLY A 145 14.24 18.37 6.38
N ALA A 146 12.99 17.94 6.14
CA ALA A 146 11.92 17.92 7.14
C ALA A 146 12.31 17.18 8.44
N GLY A 147 11.89 17.76 9.57
CA GLY A 147 11.97 17.15 10.89
C GLY A 147 10.60 16.72 11.41
N ASP A 148 10.58 15.97 12.53
CA ASP A 148 9.35 15.43 13.14
C ASP A 148 8.26 16.50 13.39
N SER A 149 8.65 17.76 13.68
CA SER A 149 7.69 18.86 13.88
C SER A 149 6.92 19.24 12.61
N ASP A 150 7.55 19.17 11.44
CA ASP A 150 6.91 19.50 10.17
C ASP A 150 5.83 18.47 9.83
N PHE A 151 6.12 17.21 10.14
CA PHE A 151 5.20 16.10 10.02
C PHE A 151 3.99 16.24 10.97
N GLU A 152 4.21 16.64 12.22
CA GLU A 152 3.11 16.90 13.17
C GLU A 152 2.25 18.12 12.77
N LEU A 153 2.85 19.15 12.19
CA LEU A 153 2.13 20.31 11.66
C LEU A 153 1.24 19.93 10.48
N LEU A 154 1.79 19.21 9.49
CA LEU A 154 1.01 18.69 8.36
C LEU A 154 -0.19 17.86 8.85
N ARG A 155 0.04 17.00 9.83
CA ARG A 155 -1.02 16.18 10.44
C ARG A 155 -2.12 17.04 11.06
N ALA A 156 -1.74 18.06 11.84
CA ALA A 156 -2.69 18.95 12.49
C ALA A 156 -3.55 19.72 11.47
N ASP A 157 -2.94 20.18 10.37
CA ASP A 157 -3.64 20.89 9.30
C ASP A 157 -4.60 19.98 8.54
N ILE A 158 -4.18 18.75 8.22
CA ILE A 158 -5.08 17.73 7.63
C ILE A 158 -6.25 17.45 8.58
N ASP A 159 -6.00 17.27 9.87
CA ASP A 159 -7.06 16.99 10.85
C ASP A 159 -8.02 18.18 11.00
N ALA A 160 -7.54 19.42 10.92
CA ALA A 160 -8.39 20.61 10.88
C ALA A 160 -9.31 20.63 9.63
N LEU A 161 -8.77 20.26 8.46
CA LEU A 161 -9.58 20.12 7.24
C LEU A 161 -10.62 19.01 7.41
N ARG A 162 -10.26 17.86 7.99
CA ARG A 162 -11.18 16.73 8.23
C ARG A 162 -12.33 17.11 9.16
N VAL A 163 -12.08 17.92 10.19
CA VAL A 163 -13.13 18.44 11.09
C VAL A 163 -14.07 19.37 10.33
N ARG A 164 -13.53 20.21 9.44
CA ARG A 164 -14.30 21.24 8.73
C ARG A 164 -15.13 20.69 7.56
N PHE A 165 -14.57 19.79 6.77
CA PHE A 165 -15.15 19.32 5.50
C PHE A 165 -15.58 17.84 5.53
N GLY A 166 -15.30 17.15 6.63
CA GLY A 166 -15.53 15.72 6.75
C GLY A 166 -14.33 14.90 6.28
N ARG A 167 -14.04 13.82 7.01
CA ARG A 167 -12.87 12.96 6.77
C ARG A 167 -12.79 12.41 5.34
N HIS A 168 -13.89 11.88 4.85
CA HIS A 168 -13.94 11.23 3.55
C HIS A 168 -13.54 12.16 2.40
N LEU A 169 -14.07 13.40 2.37
CA LEU A 169 -13.79 14.36 1.30
C LEU A 169 -12.32 14.80 1.29
N VAL A 170 -11.73 14.98 2.48
CA VAL A 170 -10.31 15.35 2.63
C VAL A 170 -9.40 14.19 2.24
N ASP A 171 -9.66 12.99 2.74
CA ASP A 171 -8.86 11.80 2.42
C ASP A 171 -8.94 11.48 0.92
N LEU A 172 -10.10 11.68 0.29
CA LEU A 172 -10.29 11.55 -1.16
C LEU A 172 -9.46 12.57 -1.94
N ALA A 173 -9.46 13.84 -1.51
CA ALA A 173 -8.66 14.89 -2.13
C ALA A 173 -7.15 14.63 -2.01
N ILE A 174 -6.68 14.13 -0.86
CA ILE A 174 -5.28 13.72 -0.66
C ILE A 174 -4.90 12.60 -1.65
N VAL A 175 -5.72 11.54 -1.74
CA VAL A 175 -5.45 10.43 -2.66
C VAL A 175 -5.44 10.92 -4.12
N ALA A 176 -6.38 11.78 -4.49
CA ALA A 176 -6.45 12.37 -5.83
C ALA A 176 -5.23 13.24 -6.15
N TRP A 177 -4.74 14.02 -5.17
CA TRP A 177 -3.55 14.84 -5.31
C TRP A 177 -2.32 14.00 -5.65
N HIS A 178 -2.09 12.91 -4.92
CA HIS A 178 -0.96 12.00 -5.21
C HIS A 178 -1.05 11.39 -6.61
N LEU A 179 -2.24 10.98 -7.05
CA LEU A 179 -2.43 10.45 -8.39
C LEU A 179 -2.07 11.48 -9.47
N ASN A 180 -2.48 12.74 -9.29
CA ASN A 180 -2.22 13.82 -10.24
C ASN A 180 -0.74 14.23 -10.30
N HIS A 181 0.03 13.97 -9.24
CA HIS A 181 1.46 14.27 -9.16
C HIS A 181 2.35 13.06 -9.53
N GLY A 182 1.79 12.03 -10.16
CA GLY A 182 2.54 10.89 -10.69
C GLY A 182 2.89 9.82 -9.64
N TYR A 183 2.39 9.95 -8.41
CA TYR A 183 2.52 8.91 -7.40
C TYR A 183 1.44 7.86 -7.64
N HIS A 184 1.85 6.68 -8.11
CA HIS A 184 0.97 5.53 -8.23
C HIS A 184 0.63 5.00 -6.83
N MET A 185 -0.46 5.55 -6.28
CA MET A 185 -1.08 5.24 -5.00
C MET A 185 -0.06 4.87 -3.94
N PRO A 186 0.46 5.78 -3.12
CA PRO A 186 1.02 5.35 -1.86
C PRO A 186 -0.16 4.87 -1.01
N LEU A 187 -0.45 3.57 -1.08
CA LEU A 187 -1.30 2.82 -0.15
C LEU A 187 -0.98 3.24 1.32
N VAL A 188 0.25 3.72 1.55
CA VAL A 188 0.76 4.52 2.67
C VAL A 188 -0.23 5.53 3.28
N PHE A 189 -1.01 6.29 2.50
CA PHE A 189 -1.93 7.31 3.06
C PHE A 189 -3.09 6.72 3.84
N VAL A 190 -3.39 5.45 3.62
CA VAL A 190 -4.48 4.76 4.30
C VAL A 190 -4.00 3.51 5.03
N ILE A 191 -2.77 3.04 4.79
CA ILE A 191 -2.17 1.88 5.48
C ILE A 191 -1.77 2.23 6.93
N ASP A 192 -1.38 3.46 7.25
CA ASP A 192 -1.06 3.82 8.62
C ASP A 192 -1.03 5.34 8.80
N ASP A 193 -1.71 5.86 9.82
CA ASP A 193 -1.62 7.28 10.21
C ASP A 193 -0.16 7.68 10.52
N PHE A 194 0.71 6.71 10.84
CA PHE A 194 2.14 6.92 11.08
C PHE A 194 3.03 6.87 9.82
N MET A 195 2.56 6.29 8.71
CA MET A 195 3.38 6.16 7.48
C MET A 195 3.29 7.37 6.55
N VAL A 196 2.29 8.26 6.73
CA VAL A 196 2.28 9.60 6.13
C VAL A 196 3.56 10.36 6.49
N LEU A 197 4.19 10.01 7.61
CA LEU A 197 5.24 10.81 8.25
C LEU A 197 6.62 10.14 8.30
N HIS A 198 6.78 8.93 7.77
CA HIS A 198 8.05 8.22 7.86
C HIS A 198 8.52 7.57 6.56
N SER A 199 9.72 7.99 6.17
CA SER A 199 10.65 7.38 5.21
C SER A 199 10.10 7.17 3.80
N ARG A 200 10.53 8.03 2.86
CA ARG A 200 10.45 7.89 1.39
C ARG A 200 9.30 7.00 0.91
N LEU A 201 8.23 7.66 0.47
CA LEU A 201 7.12 7.01 -0.20
C LEU A 201 7.65 6.01 -1.25
N PRO A 202 7.03 4.83 -1.34
CA PRO A 202 7.40 3.86 -2.36
C PRO A 202 7.25 4.48 -3.75
N ASP A 203 8.22 4.31 -4.65
CA ASP A 203 8.15 4.80 -6.04
C ASP A 203 6.84 4.34 -6.71
N TYR A 204 6.39 3.13 -6.39
CA TYR A 204 5.00 2.72 -6.62
C TYR A 204 4.56 1.64 -5.64
N ILE A 205 3.25 1.58 -5.41
CA ILE A 205 2.60 0.41 -4.84
C ILE A 205 1.24 0.21 -5.51
N MET A 206 0.96 -1.03 -5.89
CA MET A 206 -0.23 -1.39 -6.66
C MET A 206 -1.07 -2.40 -5.89
N PRO A 207 -2.40 -2.19 -5.80
CA PRO A 207 -3.32 -3.18 -5.25
C PRO A 207 -3.31 -4.46 -6.10
N THR A 208 -3.38 -5.63 -5.46
CA THR A 208 -3.47 -6.91 -6.16
C THR A 208 -4.91 -7.21 -6.55
N ARG A 209 -5.11 -8.13 -7.51
CA ARG A 209 -6.44 -8.66 -7.86
C ARG A 209 -7.19 -9.19 -6.62
N CYS A 210 -6.50 -9.90 -5.73
CA CYS A 210 -7.13 -10.43 -4.52
C CYS A 210 -7.64 -9.35 -3.57
N LEU A 211 -7.05 -8.15 -3.57
CA LEU A 211 -7.58 -7.04 -2.79
C LEU A 211 -8.92 -6.55 -3.37
N TYR A 212 -9.05 -6.45 -4.69
CA TYR A 212 -10.33 -6.12 -5.34
C TYR A 212 -11.40 -7.18 -5.07
N GLU A 213 -11.03 -8.46 -5.18
CA GLU A 213 -11.93 -9.59 -4.86
C GLU A 213 -12.39 -9.53 -3.40
N LEU A 214 -11.46 -9.28 -2.47
CA LEU A 214 -11.73 -9.19 -1.04
C LEU A 214 -12.67 -8.03 -0.66
N CYS A 215 -12.52 -6.87 -1.31
CA CYS A 215 -13.15 -5.62 -0.86
C CYS A 215 -14.37 -5.19 -1.68
N LEU A 216 -14.39 -5.52 -2.98
CA LEU A 216 -15.44 -5.11 -3.92
C LEU A 216 -16.24 -6.29 -4.45
N GLY A 217 -15.88 -7.53 -4.09
CA GLY A 217 -16.61 -8.73 -4.49
C GLY A 217 -16.59 -8.97 -6.00
N TRP A 218 -15.59 -8.46 -6.72
CA TRP A 218 -15.42 -8.74 -8.15
C TRP A 218 -15.09 -10.22 -8.34
N VAL A 219 -16.10 -11.05 -8.51
CA VAL A 219 -15.94 -12.37 -9.12
C VAL A 219 -15.69 -12.12 -10.60
N SER A 220 -14.58 -12.65 -11.11
CA SER A 220 -14.17 -12.62 -12.52
C SER A 220 -15.29 -12.97 -13.49
#